data_AF-A0A6A6LAV8-F1
#
_entry.id   AF-A0A6A6LAV8-F1
#
_cell.length_a   1.000
_cell.length_b   1.000
_cell.length_c   1.000
_cell.angle_alpha   90.00
_cell.angle_beta   90.00
_cell.angle_gamma   90.00
#
_symmetry.space_group_name_H-M   'P 1'
#
loop_
_entity.id
_entity.type
_entity.pdbx_description
1 polymer ?
#
loop_
_entity_poly.entity_id
_entity_poly.type
_entity_poly.pdbx_seq_one_letter_code
_entity_poly.pdbx_strand_id
1 'polypeptide(L)'
;MEDGTNDSLPNLAASFSRTSSVGSSLRRRSLSLLQTVPFQIDDDIESENVSEAGDIGDRALHSKRYSESSSIRFSLDNTLENGVVFPIREDNLLQSYGIVSHDSTTLNTAIPVPQVPEENISPLSTDAMVCSKDEKQEKETALVLSSELEYISCLLHLSVFGILGVLTRYLLQKLFGPSVAGVTGDHYPLYLDLPSNMVGSFLMGWWGVVFKGDIASVSDHLAIGLTTGYLGSLTTFSGWNQKMLDLIVDGHWVFALVGFLLGLFLAAYSIKFGIGTAKCFKSLLKRLNRRESKISSNWRVDNRKRHLAVMAILVLMLGFLWSVSGTLLKKEFNSGSSRAQLWLACLLAAPGVWIRWFLARLNGRGLGKTGHLRWVPFGTLIANVSAACIMAALATLKKEVHTKNCNTISTGIQFGFLGCLSTVSTFIAEYNAMEESNKTWRAYAYALITILMSFGLGILIYSVPVWTKGYD
;
A
#
# COMPACT_ATOMS: atom_id res chain seq x y z
N MET A 1 -72.85 39.04 17.71
CA MET A 1 -72.65 38.82 16.27
C MET A 1 -71.97 37.46 16.17
N GLU A 2 -72.69 36.38 16.47
CA GLU A 2 -73.62 35.65 15.56
C GLU A 2 -72.83 35.01 14.41
N ASP A 3 -72.88 33.72 14.11
CA ASP A 3 -73.85 32.64 14.38
C ASP A 3 -73.13 31.29 14.07
N GLY A 4 -73.23 30.21 14.87
CA GLY A 4 -74.21 29.10 14.75
C GLY A 4 -73.68 27.98 13.81
N THR A 5 -73.73 26.64 14.02
CA THR A 5 -74.44 25.66 14.87
C THR A 5 -73.81 24.27 14.56
N ASN A 6 -73.38 23.43 15.50
CA ASN A 6 -74.06 22.43 16.36
C ASN A 6 -74.38 21.04 15.75
N ASP A 7 -74.15 20.01 16.60
CA ASP A 7 -74.74 18.64 16.68
C ASP A 7 -73.71 17.48 16.60
N SER A 8 -73.79 16.37 17.34
CA SER A 8 -74.34 15.96 18.66
C SER A 8 -73.85 14.51 18.92
N LEU A 9 -73.64 14.13 20.20
CA LEU A 9 -73.21 12.78 20.66
C LEU A 9 -74.38 11.76 20.59
N PRO A 10 -74.16 10.42 20.67
CA PRO A 10 -74.25 9.79 22.01
C PRO A 10 -73.42 8.48 22.25
N ASN A 11 -73.25 8.19 23.54
CA ASN A 11 -72.68 6.98 24.17
C ASN A 11 -73.59 5.73 24.01
N LEU A 12 -73.02 4.51 24.14
CA LEU A 12 -73.66 3.43 24.92
C LEU A 12 -72.71 2.26 25.34
N ALA A 13 -72.74 1.93 26.64
CA ALA A 13 -72.64 0.62 27.33
C ALA A 13 -71.41 -0.31 27.08
N ALA A 14 -70.56 -0.58 28.10
CA ALA A 14 -70.72 -1.55 29.21
C ALA A 14 -70.71 -3.03 28.71
N SER A 15 -69.98 -4.01 29.26
CA SER A 15 -69.79 -4.35 30.67
C SER A 15 -68.95 -5.65 30.84
N PHE A 16 -68.34 -5.84 32.04
CA PHE A 16 -68.05 -7.09 32.80
C PHE A 16 -67.32 -8.29 32.11
N SER A 17 -66.49 -9.13 32.74
CA SER A 17 -65.86 -9.30 34.06
C SER A 17 -65.11 -10.65 34.05
N ARG A 18 -63.96 -10.76 34.77
CA ARG A 18 -63.45 -11.94 35.54
C ARG A 18 -63.25 -13.29 34.80
N THR A 19 -62.27 -14.16 35.04
CA THR A 19 -61.17 -14.35 36.01
C THR A 19 -60.37 -15.60 35.57
N SER A 20 -59.07 -15.64 35.92
CA SER A 20 -58.25 -16.84 36.24
C SER A 20 -57.95 -17.85 35.08
N SER A 21 -56.77 -18.44 34.91
CA SER A 21 -55.62 -18.68 35.79
C SER A 21 -54.37 -19.14 35.01
N VAL A 22 -53.18 -18.81 35.54
CA VAL A 22 -51.92 -19.61 35.59
C VAL A 22 -51.10 -19.81 34.30
N GLY A 23 -49.84 -19.35 34.34
CA GLY A 23 -48.78 -19.74 33.40
C GLY A 23 -47.58 -18.77 33.32
N SER A 24 -46.61 -18.97 34.20
CA SER A 24 -45.24 -18.44 34.29
C SER A 24 -44.56 -17.73 33.08
N SER A 25 -43.95 -16.58 33.40
CA SER A 25 -42.70 -15.97 32.90
C SER A 25 -42.23 -16.24 31.46
N LEU A 26 -42.16 -15.20 30.62
CA LEU A 26 -41.17 -15.10 29.52
C LEU A 26 -40.91 -13.64 29.09
N ARG A 27 -39.68 -13.20 29.38
CA ARG A 27 -38.74 -12.53 28.46
C ARG A 27 -39.18 -11.21 27.77
N ARG A 28 -38.57 -10.10 28.25
CA ARG A 28 -38.36 -8.83 27.52
C ARG A 28 -37.96 -9.11 26.07
N ARG A 29 -38.78 -8.65 25.12
CA ARG A 29 -38.39 -8.47 23.72
C ARG A 29 -37.45 -7.27 23.62
N SER A 30 -36.14 -7.53 23.59
CA SER A 30 -35.15 -6.62 23.03
C SER A 30 -35.17 -6.80 21.51
N LEU A 31 -35.60 -5.77 20.78
CA LEU A 31 -35.42 -5.67 19.34
C LEU A 31 -33.91 -5.65 19.05
N SER A 32 -33.43 -6.67 18.36
CA SER A 32 -32.05 -6.86 17.96
C SER A 32 -31.65 -5.86 16.87
N LEU A 33 -30.73 -4.95 17.21
CA LEU A 33 -29.83 -4.29 16.25
C LEU A 33 -28.92 -5.37 15.65
N LEU A 34 -29.21 -5.82 14.43
CA LEU A 34 -28.38 -6.80 13.72
C LEU A 34 -28.04 -6.38 12.28
N GLN A 35 -28.20 -5.11 11.94
CA GLN A 35 -28.06 -4.64 10.54
C GLN A 35 -26.97 -3.58 10.29
N THR A 36 -26.26 -3.11 11.31
CA THR A 36 -25.14 -2.14 11.17
C THR A 36 -23.75 -2.77 11.17
N VAL A 37 -23.61 -3.98 11.68
CA VAL A 37 -22.32 -4.70 11.80
C VAL A 37 -21.75 -5.16 10.44
N PRO A 38 -22.56 -5.68 9.48
CA PRO A 38 -22.01 -6.18 8.21
C PRO A 38 -21.37 -5.06 7.37
N PHE A 39 -22.03 -3.90 7.32
CA PHE A 39 -21.57 -2.76 6.52
C PHE A 39 -20.26 -2.16 7.03
N GLN A 40 -20.09 -2.11 8.36
CA GLN A 40 -18.88 -1.55 8.97
C GLN A 40 -17.67 -2.49 8.82
N ILE A 41 -17.89 -3.80 8.89
CA ILE A 41 -16.84 -4.81 8.65
C ILE A 41 -16.38 -4.77 7.18
N ASP A 42 -17.31 -4.69 6.23
CA ASP A 42 -17.00 -4.61 4.80
C ASP A 42 -16.22 -3.32 4.47
N ASP A 43 -16.61 -2.20 5.08
CA ASP A 43 -15.90 -0.93 4.95
C ASP A 43 -14.48 -0.96 5.51
N ASP A 44 -14.28 -1.62 6.65
CA ASP A 44 -12.97 -1.75 7.28
C ASP A 44 -12.04 -2.63 6.43
N ILE A 45 -12.52 -3.76 5.91
CA ILE A 45 -11.75 -4.65 5.01
C ILE A 45 -11.38 -3.94 3.71
N GLU A 46 -12.32 -3.21 3.11
CA GLU A 46 -12.06 -2.44 1.89
C GLU A 46 -10.98 -1.37 2.14
N SER A 47 -11.03 -0.69 3.29
CA SER A 47 -10.03 0.32 3.67
C SER A 47 -8.65 -0.28 3.91
N GLU A 48 -8.57 -1.49 4.45
CA GLU A 48 -7.32 -2.22 4.66
C GLU A 48 -6.71 -2.62 3.31
N ASN A 49 -7.51 -3.20 2.40
CA ASN A 49 -7.09 -3.54 1.04
C ASN A 49 -6.50 -2.34 0.27
N VAL A 50 -7.14 -1.17 0.38
CA VAL A 50 -6.64 0.07 -0.23
C VAL A 50 -5.28 0.46 0.36
N SER A 51 -5.12 0.38 1.68
CA SER A 51 -3.85 0.70 2.34
C SER A 51 -2.74 -0.30 1.99
N GLU A 52 -3.07 -1.58 1.80
CA GLU A 52 -2.13 -2.62 1.41
C GLU A 52 -1.74 -2.59 -0.08
N ALA A 53 -2.62 -2.07 -0.94
CA ALA A 53 -2.28 -1.79 -2.33
C ALA A 53 -1.23 -0.68 -2.44
N GLY A 54 -1.26 0.28 -1.50
CA GLY A 54 -0.23 1.29 -1.32
C GLY A 54 0.92 0.83 -0.41
N ASP A 55 1.52 1.80 0.28
CA ASP A 55 2.54 1.57 1.31
C ASP A 55 1.90 1.67 2.71
N ILE A 56 2.27 0.78 3.62
CA ILE A 56 1.82 0.78 5.02
C ILE A 56 2.92 1.15 6.02
N GLY A 57 4.10 1.53 5.52
CA GLY A 57 5.24 1.97 6.30
C GLY A 57 5.90 0.84 7.09
N ASP A 58 6.35 1.16 8.30
CA ASP A 58 6.97 0.23 9.24
C ASP A 58 6.03 -0.89 9.70
N ARG A 59 4.72 -0.72 9.56
CA ARG A 59 3.74 -1.78 9.83
C ARG A 59 3.94 -3.01 8.95
N ALA A 60 4.52 -2.85 7.76
CA ALA A 60 4.86 -3.97 6.88
C ALA A 60 5.79 -4.98 7.58
N LEU A 61 6.71 -4.51 8.43
CA LEU A 61 7.66 -5.34 9.16
C LEU A 61 7.00 -6.17 10.28
N HIS A 62 5.87 -5.71 10.83
CA HIS A 62 5.19 -6.35 11.96
C HIS A 62 4.03 -7.27 11.57
N SER A 63 3.46 -7.10 10.38
CA SER A 63 2.27 -7.84 9.89
C SER A 63 2.42 -9.37 9.93
N LYS A 64 3.63 -9.91 9.70
CA LYS A 64 3.87 -11.36 9.72
C LYS A 64 4.04 -11.96 11.10
N ARG A 65 4.42 -11.16 12.12
CA ARG A 65 4.65 -11.68 13.49
C ARG A 65 3.34 -12.13 14.17
N TYR A 66 2.19 -11.68 13.66
CA TYR A 66 0.85 -12.10 14.11
C TYR A 66 0.13 -13.06 13.13
N SER A 67 0.59 -13.16 11.88
CA SER A 67 -0.09 -13.96 10.84
C SER A 67 0.20 -15.47 10.91
N GLU A 68 1.23 -15.91 11.65
CA GLU A 68 1.44 -17.35 11.89
C GLU A 68 0.35 -18.00 12.76
N SER A 69 -0.50 -17.21 13.44
CA SER A 69 -1.64 -17.72 14.21
C SER A 69 -2.99 -17.70 13.47
N SER A 70 -3.06 -17.17 12.24
CA SER A 70 -4.32 -17.12 11.47
C SER A 70 -4.08 -17.30 9.98
N SER A 71 -3.75 -18.52 9.56
CA SER A 71 -3.72 -18.89 8.15
C SER A 71 -5.15 -18.95 7.58
N ILE A 72 -5.69 -17.81 7.17
CA ILE A 72 -6.86 -17.78 6.29
C ILE A 72 -6.35 -18.04 4.88
N ARG A 73 -6.42 -19.31 4.46
CA ARG A 73 -6.23 -19.72 3.07
C ARG A 73 -7.36 -19.10 2.23
N PHE A 74 -7.06 -18.04 1.47
CA PHE A 74 -7.93 -17.59 0.40
C PHE A 74 -7.91 -18.63 -0.74
N SER A 75 -8.90 -19.52 -0.71
CA SER A 75 -9.29 -20.39 -1.81
C SER A 75 -10.16 -19.59 -2.78
N LEU A 76 -9.53 -18.87 -3.71
CA LEU A 76 -10.21 -18.33 -4.88
C LEU A 76 -9.97 -19.28 -6.06
N ASP A 77 -10.72 -20.38 -6.08
CA ASP A 77 -10.98 -21.18 -7.27
C ASP A 77 -12.40 -21.76 -7.13
N ASN A 78 -13.14 -21.74 -8.24
CA ASN A 78 -14.53 -22.19 -8.44
C ASN A 78 -15.64 -21.16 -8.25
N THR A 79 -15.67 -20.14 -9.13
CA THR A 79 -16.94 -19.57 -9.61
C THR A 79 -16.81 -19.05 -11.04
N LEU A 80 -16.73 -19.93 -12.04
CA LEU A 80 -17.23 -19.64 -13.38
C LEU A 80 -17.38 -20.91 -14.23
N GLU A 81 -18.38 -21.73 -13.94
CA GLU A 81 -18.96 -22.60 -14.97
C GLU A 81 -20.36 -23.01 -14.53
N ASN A 82 -21.37 -22.36 -15.11
CA ASN A 82 -22.67 -22.94 -15.49
C ASN A 82 -23.62 -21.85 -15.97
N GLY A 83 -24.21 -22.05 -17.15
CA GLY A 83 -25.45 -21.38 -17.50
C GLY A 83 -25.74 -21.13 -18.98
N VAL A 84 -25.69 -22.13 -19.86
CA VAL A 84 -26.58 -22.17 -21.03
C VAL A 84 -27.09 -23.61 -21.23
N VAL A 85 -28.38 -23.81 -21.02
CA VAL A 85 -29.12 -25.07 -21.20
C VAL A 85 -29.84 -25.02 -22.54
N PHE A 86 -29.72 -26.08 -23.34
CA PHE A 86 -30.73 -26.48 -24.33
C PHE A 86 -30.94 -28.00 -24.25
N PRO A 87 -32.19 -28.50 -24.36
CA PRO A 87 -32.53 -29.88 -24.02
C PRO A 87 -32.59 -30.77 -25.26
N ILE A 88 -31.99 -31.97 -25.21
CA ILE A 88 -32.43 -33.09 -26.06
C ILE A 88 -32.42 -34.37 -25.22
N ARG A 89 -33.57 -35.04 -25.29
CA ARG A 89 -34.00 -36.30 -24.69
C ARG A 89 -33.45 -37.48 -25.51
N GLU A 90 -33.02 -38.55 -24.84
CA GLU A 90 -33.27 -39.93 -25.31
C GLU A 90 -33.00 -40.96 -24.21
N ASP A 91 -33.85 -41.98 -24.23
CA ASP A 91 -34.10 -43.00 -23.22
C ASP A 91 -33.08 -44.16 -23.25
N ASN A 92 -33.15 -44.96 -22.18
CA ASN A 92 -32.96 -46.42 -22.11
C ASN A 92 -31.62 -47.05 -21.65
N LEU A 93 -31.81 -47.89 -20.60
CA LEU A 93 -31.23 -49.23 -20.36
C LEU A 93 -29.74 -49.34 -20.01
N LEU A 94 -29.43 -49.72 -18.75
CA LEU A 94 -29.06 -51.10 -18.38
C LEU A 94 -28.76 -51.25 -16.88
N GLN A 95 -28.71 -52.50 -16.47
CA GLN A 95 -29.04 -53.10 -15.19
C GLN A 95 -27.81 -53.77 -14.55
N SER A 96 -27.83 -53.94 -13.21
CA SER A 96 -27.06 -54.93 -12.39
C SER A 96 -25.55 -54.64 -12.22
N TYR A 97 -24.87 -54.81 -11.07
CA TYR A 97 -24.91 -55.69 -9.89
C TYR A 97 -24.32 -54.88 -8.68
N GLY A 98 -24.76 -54.98 -7.41
CA GLY A 98 -24.60 -56.12 -6.47
C GLY A 98 -23.46 -55.88 -5.46
N ILE A 99 -23.72 -55.18 -4.33
CA ILE A 99 -23.71 -55.64 -2.92
C ILE A 99 -22.34 -56.09 -2.34
N VAL A 100 -21.92 -55.51 -1.20
CA VAL A 100 -21.68 -56.18 0.11
C VAL A 100 -21.34 -55.12 1.18
N SER A 101 -22.10 -55.16 2.27
CA SER A 101 -21.96 -54.43 3.53
C SER A 101 -21.92 -55.44 4.67
N HIS A 102 -21.16 -55.22 5.75
CA HIS A 102 -21.40 -55.91 7.03
C HIS A 102 -20.92 -55.07 8.23
N ASP A 103 -21.88 -54.74 9.10
CA ASP A 103 -21.71 -54.41 10.52
C ASP A 103 -21.81 -55.69 11.36
N SER A 104 -21.19 -55.69 12.56
CA SER A 104 -21.73 -56.41 13.73
C SER A 104 -21.09 -56.00 15.07
N THR A 105 -21.92 -56.10 16.11
CA THR A 105 -21.97 -55.42 17.40
C THR A 105 -21.43 -56.27 18.60
N THR A 106 -20.89 -55.61 19.63
CA THR A 106 -20.94 -55.88 21.10
C THR A 106 -20.48 -57.20 21.76
N LEU A 107 -19.67 -57.09 22.85
CA LEU A 107 -19.91 -57.71 24.17
C LEU A 107 -19.00 -57.16 25.29
N ASN A 108 -19.58 -56.90 26.47
CA ASN A 108 -18.99 -56.41 27.74
C ASN A 108 -18.39 -57.55 28.58
N THR A 109 -17.40 -57.30 29.47
CA THR A 109 -17.25 -57.90 30.85
C THR A 109 -16.19 -57.14 31.68
N ALA A 110 -16.36 -57.15 33.02
CA ALA A 110 -15.80 -56.27 34.06
C ALA A 110 -14.46 -56.67 34.74
N ILE A 111 -13.97 -55.77 35.60
CA ILE A 111 -12.71 -55.64 36.39
C ILE A 111 -12.61 -56.67 37.56
N PRO A 112 -11.42 -56.92 38.21
CA PRO A 112 -10.97 -56.11 39.37
C PRO A 112 -9.42 -55.91 39.54
N VAL A 113 -9.05 -54.88 40.32
CA VAL A 113 -7.70 -54.46 40.79
C VAL A 113 -7.24 -55.24 42.03
N PRO A 114 -5.92 -55.34 42.32
CA PRO A 114 -5.42 -55.07 43.69
C PRO A 114 -4.10 -54.27 43.79
N GLN A 115 -3.78 -53.87 45.02
CA GLN A 115 -2.97 -52.75 45.53
C GLN A 115 -1.44 -52.99 45.69
N VAL A 116 -0.71 -51.88 45.90
CA VAL A 116 0.75 -51.73 46.20
C VAL A 116 1.02 -51.77 47.73
N PRO A 117 2.25 -52.08 48.18
CA PRO A 117 3.04 -51.17 49.05
C PRO A 117 4.55 -51.14 48.66
N GLU A 118 5.16 -50.00 48.34
CA GLU A 118 5.82 -48.99 49.21
C GLU A 118 7.24 -49.38 49.68
N GLU A 119 8.28 -48.72 49.13
CA GLU A 119 9.59 -48.56 49.80
C GLU A 119 10.27 -47.23 49.37
N ASN A 120 10.70 -46.47 50.38
CA ASN A 120 11.28 -45.12 50.36
C ASN A 120 12.66 -45.03 49.68
N ILE A 121 12.96 -43.88 49.04
CA ILE A 121 14.18 -43.04 49.21
C ILE A 121 13.91 -41.62 48.63
N SER A 122 14.25 -40.60 49.40
CA SER A 122 14.00 -39.16 49.16
C SER A 122 15.07 -38.46 48.27
N PRO A 123 15.05 -37.12 48.09
CA PRO A 123 14.78 -36.42 46.84
C PRO A 123 16.04 -35.93 46.09
N LEU A 124 16.00 -35.85 44.76
CA LEU A 124 17.09 -35.28 43.96
C LEU A 124 16.63 -34.15 43.03
N SER A 125 17.04 -32.93 43.41
CA SER A 125 17.35 -31.72 42.64
C SER A 125 16.44 -31.28 41.48
N THR A 126 15.72 -30.18 41.70
CA THR A 126 14.94 -29.43 40.70
C THR A 126 15.76 -28.41 39.90
N ASP A 127 17.09 -28.37 40.04
CA ASP A 127 17.92 -27.32 39.40
C ASP A 127 18.33 -27.61 37.94
N ALA A 128 18.08 -28.82 37.42
CA ALA A 128 18.47 -29.17 36.05
C ALA A 128 17.42 -28.79 34.97
N MET A 129 16.19 -28.47 35.36
CA MET A 129 15.10 -28.21 34.42
C MET A 129 14.84 -26.71 34.15
N VAL A 130 15.46 -25.81 34.93
CA VAL A 130 15.37 -24.36 34.71
C VAL A 130 16.44 -23.88 33.72
N CYS A 131 17.66 -24.41 33.80
CA CYS A 131 18.77 -23.98 32.94
C CYS A 131 18.64 -24.41 31.46
N SER A 132 17.87 -25.47 31.16
CA SER A 132 17.66 -25.95 29.79
C SER A 132 16.51 -25.25 29.05
N LYS A 133 15.60 -24.59 29.77
CA LYS A 133 14.57 -23.71 29.18
C LYS A 133 15.16 -22.35 28.84
N ASP A 134 15.98 -21.78 29.73
CA ASP A 134 16.64 -20.51 29.46
C ASP A 134 17.62 -20.60 28.29
N GLU A 135 18.42 -21.66 28.16
CA GLU A 135 19.31 -21.81 26.99
C GLU A 135 18.56 -22.01 25.66
N LYS A 136 17.41 -22.69 25.67
CA LYS A 136 16.61 -22.88 24.44
C LYS A 136 15.87 -21.61 24.06
N GLN A 137 15.33 -20.89 25.03
CA GLN A 137 14.63 -19.64 24.84
C GLN A 137 15.62 -18.54 24.43
N GLU A 138 16.84 -18.53 24.95
CA GLU A 138 17.91 -17.61 24.57
C GLU A 138 18.51 -17.95 23.18
N LYS A 139 18.61 -19.23 22.80
CA LYS A 139 18.99 -19.66 21.44
C LYS A 139 17.92 -19.36 20.39
N GLU A 140 16.64 -19.44 20.75
CA GLU A 140 15.51 -19.12 19.86
C GLU A 140 15.37 -17.60 19.68
N THR A 141 15.71 -16.82 20.72
CA THR A 141 15.81 -15.35 20.65
C THR A 141 17.03 -14.88 19.82
N ALA A 142 18.10 -15.67 19.75
CA ALA A 142 19.31 -15.37 18.97
C ALA A 142 19.17 -15.61 17.44
N LEU A 143 18.08 -16.28 17.01
CA LEU A 143 17.82 -16.62 15.61
C LEU A 143 16.96 -15.58 14.89
N VAL A 144 16.24 -14.75 15.65
CA VAL A 144 15.49 -13.60 15.15
C VAL A 144 16.46 -12.41 15.05
N LEU A 145 16.60 -11.83 13.85
CA LEU A 145 17.33 -10.59 13.66
C LEU A 145 16.76 -9.53 14.61
N SER A 146 17.60 -8.79 15.35
CA SER A 146 17.07 -7.79 16.30
C SER A 146 16.15 -6.81 15.55
N SER A 147 15.06 -6.39 16.18
CA SER A 147 14.06 -5.51 15.56
C SER A 147 14.70 -4.24 14.95
N GLU A 148 15.77 -3.76 15.58
CA GLU A 148 16.59 -2.64 15.11
C GLU A 148 17.32 -2.96 13.80
N LEU A 149 17.91 -4.15 13.67
CA LEU A 149 18.60 -4.57 12.46
C LEU A 149 17.63 -4.79 11.29
N GLU A 150 16.42 -5.27 11.54
CA GLU A 150 15.34 -5.34 10.52
C GLU A 150 14.96 -3.95 10.02
N TYR A 151 14.85 -2.98 10.93
CA TYR A 151 14.54 -1.59 10.60
C TYR A 151 15.67 -0.93 9.80
N ILE A 152 16.92 -1.07 10.24
CA ILE A 152 18.11 -0.57 9.53
C ILE A 152 18.20 -1.22 8.14
N SER A 153 17.89 -2.51 8.02
CA SER A 153 17.85 -3.20 6.74
C SER A 153 16.86 -2.58 5.78
N CYS A 154 15.66 -2.27 6.27
CA CYS A 154 14.65 -1.58 5.48
C CYS A 154 15.15 -0.21 5.00
N LEU A 155 15.72 0.59 5.90
CA LEU A 155 16.25 1.92 5.54
C LEU A 155 17.38 1.85 4.52
N LEU A 156 18.26 0.84 4.58
CA LEU A 156 19.31 0.65 3.57
C LEU A 156 18.73 0.31 2.20
N HIS A 157 17.77 -0.62 2.13
CA HIS A 157 17.08 -0.94 0.87
C HIS A 157 16.41 0.30 0.30
N LEU A 158 15.62 1.01 1.11
CA LEU A 158 14.95 2.26 0.72
C LEU A 158 15.93 3.31 0.19
N SER A 159 17.11 3.43 0.81
CA SER A 159 18.13 4.41 0.39
C SER A 159 18.73 4.08 -0.97
N VAL A 160 19.20 2.84 -1.15
CA VAL A 160 19.84 2.41 -2.40
C VAL A 160 18.84 2.47 -3.55
N PHE A 161 17.66 1.85 -3.36
CA PHE A 161 16.63 1.84 -4.38
C PHE A 161 16.06 3.24 -4.65
N GLY A 162 15.97 4.10 -3.63
CA GLY A 162 15.58 5.50 -3.80
C GLY A 162 16.52 6.29 -4.71
N ILE A 163 17.84 6.15 -4.52
CA ILE A 163 18.85 6.77 -5.41
C ILE A 163 18.73 6.24 -6.84
N LEU A 164 18.56 4.92 -7.01
CA LEU A 164 18.36 4.31 -8.33
C LEU A 164 17.08 4.80 -9.02
N GLY A 165 16.02 5.05 -8.25
CA GLY A 165 14.79 5.68 -8.72
C GLY A 165 15.03 7.10 -9.22
N VAL A 166 15.76 7.92 -8.48
CA VAL A 166 16.14 9.30 -8.88
C VAL A 166 16.96 9.30 -10.18
N LEU A 167 17.96 8.42 -10.29
CA LEU A 167 18.77 8.27 -11.49
C LEU A 167 17.90 7.87 -12.70
N THR A 168 17.01 6.90 -12.52
CA THR A 168 16.11 6.46 -13.59
C THR A 168 15.15 7.58 -14.00
N ARG A 169 14.57 8.32 -13.04
CA ARG A 169 13.73 9.49 -13.33
C ARG A 169 14.48 10.54 -14.15
N TYR A 170 15.72 10.87 -13.76
CA TYR A 170 16.54 11.81 -14.51
C TYR A 170 16.84 11.33 -15.94
N LEU A 171 17.17 10.06 -16.11
CA LEU A 171 17.43 9.48 -17.43
C LEU A 171 16.17 9.51 -18.32
N LEU A 172 15.00 9.20 -17.77
CA LEU A 172 13.73 9.30 -18.51
C LEU A 172 13.40 10.74 -18.90
N GLN A 173 13.62 11.71 -18.01
CA GLN A 173 13.47 13.13 -18.36
C GLN A 173 14.39 13.52 -19.54
N LYS A 174 15.64 13.04 -19.57
CA LYS A 174 16.56 13.31 -20.68
C LYS A 174 16.20 12.59 -21.97
N LEU A 175 15.76 11.34 -21.87
CA LEU A 175 15.39 10.50 -23.01
C LEU A 175 14.14 11.03 -23.72
N PHE A 176 13.10 11.38 -22.97
CA PHE A 176 11.83 11.85 -23.53
C PHE A 176 11.75 13.37 -23.72
N GLY A 177 12.63 14.11 -23.05
CA GLY A 177 12.69 15.55 -23.12
C GLY A 177 13.21 16.08 -24.46
N PRO A 178 13.34 17.42 -24.58
CA PRO A 178 13.63 18.12 -25.83
C PRO A 178 14.94 17.72 -26.51
N SER A 179 15.91 17.21 -25.75
CA SER A 179 17.26 16.93 -26.27
C SER A 179 17.36 15.62 -27.07
N VAL A 180 16.47 14.65 -26.85
CA VAL A 180 16.58 13.32 -27.47
C VAL A 180 15.33 12.96 -28.25
N ALA A 181 14.20 12.67 -27.59
CA ALA A 181 12.97 12.31 -28.30
C ALA A 181 12.08 13.51 -28.63
N GLY A 182 12.15 14.60 -27.86
CA GLY A 182 11.34 15.80 -28.10
C GLY A 182 9.84 15.62 -27.84
N VAL A 183 9.44 14.62 -27.04
CA VAL A 183 8.03 14.29 -26.76
C VAL A 183 7.49 15.09 -25.59
N THR A 184 8.33 15.37 -24.60
CA THR A 184 7.97 16.15 -23.41
C THR A 184 8.71 17.48 -23.38
N GLY A 185 8.16 18.47 -22.68
CA GLY A 185 8.77 19.79 -22.59
C GLY A 185 8.16 20.68 -21.53
N ASP A 186 8.77 21.85 -21.36
CA ASP A 186 8.41 22.78 -20.30
C ASP A 186 7.22 23.69 -20.63
N HIS A 187 6.87 23.84 -21.89
CA HIS A 187 5.76 24.72 -22.33
C HIS A 187 4.55 23.94 -22.85
N TYR A 188 4.51 22.63 -22.59
CA TYR A 188 3.48 21.73 -23.11
C TYR A 188 2.83 20.96 -21.95
N PRO A 189 1.58 20.47 -22.13
CA PRO A 189 0.92 19.66 -21.11
C PRO A 189 1.62 18.31 -20.86
N LEU A 190 2.42 17.83 -21.83
CA LEU A 190 3.29 16.67 -21.68
C LEU A 190 4.57 17.06 -20.93
N TYR A 191 4.47 17.07 -19.60
CA TYR A 191 5.56 17.49 -18.72
C TYR A 191 6.68 16.45 -18.62
N LEU A 192 7.88 16.90 -18.23
CA LEU A 192 9.11 16.08 -18.23
C LEU A 192 9.02 14.83 -17.33
N ASP A 193 8.32 14.90 -16.20
CA ASP A 193 8.11 13.77 -15.27
C ASP A 193 6.98 12.81 -15.69
N LEU A 194 6.25 13.08 -16.78
CA LEU A 194 5.14 12.23 -17.20
C LEU A 194 5.60 10.79 -17.55
N PRO A 195 6.68 10.58 -18.33
CA PRO A 195 7.16 9.24 -18.67
C PRO A 195 7.59 8.45 -17.43
N SER A 196 8.25 9.10 -16.47
CA SER A 196 8.65 8.43 -15.23
C SER A 196 7.44 8.06 -14.37
N ASN A 197 6.42 8.91 -14.29
CA ASN A 197 5.16 8.61 -13.61
C ASN A 197 4.41 7.44 -14.27
N MET A 198 4.38 7.36 -15.61
CA MET A 198 3.79 6.25 -16.35
C MET A 198 4.55 4.94 -16.13
N VAL A 199 5.88 4.95 -16.33
CA VAL A 199 6.73 3.75 -16.15
C VAL A 199 6.68 3.25 -14.71
N GLY A 200 6.76 4.16 -13.73
CA GLY A 200 6.67 3.79 -12.33
C GLY A 200 5.31 3.18 -11.96
N SER A 201 4.20 3.73 -12.48
CA SER A 201 2.85 3.19 -12.23
C SER A 201 2.64 1.84 -12.93
N PHE A 202 3.16 1.66 -14.13
CA PHE A 202 3.16 0.38 -14.84
C PHE A 202 3.90 -0.71 -14.04
N LEU A 203 5.12 -0.41 -13.60
CA LEU A 203 5.92 -1.34 -12.81
C LEU A 203 5.33 -1.57 -11.42
N MET A 204 4.58 -0.61 -10.87
CA MET A 204 3.82 -0.81 -9.63
C MET A 204 2.76 -1.90 -9.82
N GLY A 205 2.08 -1.96 -10.97
CA GLY A 205 1.18 -3.06 -11.31
C GLY A 205 1.88 -4.42 -11.37
N TRP A 206 3.13 -4.47 -11.87
CA TRP A 206 3.94 -5.69 -11.87
C TRP A 206 4.40 -6.10 -10.47
N TRP A 207 5.21 -5.26 -9.84
CA TRP A 207 5.93 -5.61 -8.60
C TRP A 207 5.12 -5.35 -7.34
N GLY A 208 4.30 -4.30 -7.34
CA GLY A 208 3.46 -3.91 -6.20
C GLY A 208 2.12 -4.62 -6.13
N VAL A 209 1.62 -5.16 -7.23
CA VAL A 209 0.31 -5.87 -7.26
C VAL A 209 0.47 -7.35 -7.58
N VAL A 210 0.94 -7.70 -8.79
CA VAL A 210 0.88 -9.11 -9.27
C VAL A 210 1.98 -10.01 -8.69
N PHE A 211 3.20 -9.50 -8.57
CA PHE A 211 4.38 -10.22 -8.08
C PHE A 211 4.76 -9.88 -6.64
N LYS A 212 3.97 -9.05 -5.93
CA LYS A 212 4.28 -8.63 -4.55
C LYS A 212 4.56 -9.82 -3.63
N GLY A 213 3.69 -10.83 -3.64
CA GLY A 213 3.85 -12.04 -2.83
C GLY A 213 5.06 -12.89 -3.23
N ASP A 214 5.36 -12.99 -4.53
CA ASP A 214 6.51 -13.75 -5.04
C ASP A 214 7.83 -13.06 -4.61
N ILE A 215 7.91 -11.74 -4.69
CA ILE A 215 9.09 -10.95 -4.27
C ILE A 215 9.23 -11.00 -2.74
N ALA A 216 8.13 -10.83 -2.01
CA ALA A 216 8.10 -10.91 -0.54
C ALA A 216 8.49 -12.31 -0.03
N SER A 217 8.27 -13.36 -0.83
CA SER A 217 8.74 -14.71 -0.51
C SER A 217 10.27 -14.86 -0.58
N VAL A 218 10.96 -13.99 -1.32
CA VAL A 218 12.43 -13.92 -1.36
C VAL A 218 12.96 -13.05 -0.22
N SER A 219 12.43 -11.83 -0.10
CA SER A 219 12.74 -10.89 0.98
C SER A 219 11.70 -9.77 1.05
N ASP A 220 11.15 -9.52 2.25
CA ASP A 220 10.23 -8.41 2.50
C ASP A 220 10.91 -7.05 2.30
N HIS A 221 12.17 -6.92 2.76
CA HIS A 221 12.98 -5.71 2.56
C HIS A 221 13.20 -5.39 1.08
N LEU A 222 13.36 -6.42 0.24
CA LEU A 222 13.48 -6.25 -1.21
C LEU A 222 12.16 -5.78 -1.83
N ALA A 223 11.03 -6.35 -1.42
CA ALA A 223 9.71 -5.91 -1.89
C ALA A 223 9.46 -4.44 -1.55
N ILE A 224 9.76 -4.03 -0.31
CA ILE A 224 9.67 -2.63 0.14
C ILE A 224 10.68 -1.74 -0.61
N GLY A 225 11.91 -2.20 -0.78
CA GLY A 225 12.95 -1.48 -1.53
C GLY A 225 12.54 -1.20 -2.97
N LEU A 226 11.99 -2.18 -3.68
CA LEU A 226 11.54 -2.03 -5.07
C LEU A 226 10.30 -1.14 -5.19
N THR A 227 9.28 -1.38 -4.37
CA THR A 227 7.99 -0.67 -4.48
C THR A 227 8.07 0.72 -3.85
N THR A 228 8.34 0.81 -2.55
CA THR A 228 8.45 2.08 -1.83
C THR A 228 9.70 2.85 -2.21
N GLY A 229 10.88 2.21 -2.26
CA GLY A 229 12.14 2.88 -2.53
C GLY A 229 12.25 3.33 -3.98
N TYR A 230 12.36 2.36 -4.90
CA TYR A 230 12.64 2.60 -6.31
C TYR A 230 11.45 3.21 -7.05
N LEU A 231 10.31 2.52 -7.10
CA LEU A 231 9.15 3.02 -7.85
C LEU A 231 8.57 4.30 -7.23
N GLY A 232 8.62 4.41 -5.90
CA GLY A 232 8.26 5.64 -5.21
C GLY A 232 9.08 6.84 -5.67
N SER A 233 10.41 6.69 -5.75
CA SER A 233 11.36 7.77 -6.12
C SER A 233 11.51 8.00 -7.64
N LEU A 234 11.19 6.99 -8.44
CA LEU A 234 11.08 7.07 -9.89
C LEU A 234 9.94 8.01 -10.29
N THR A 235 8.82 7.94 -9.58
CA THR A 235 7.69 8.84 -9.80
C THR A 235 7.80 10.09 -8.93
N THR A 236 7.12 11.17 -9.30
CA THR A 236 7.01 12.34 -8.43
C THR A 236 5.68 13.06 -8.63
N PHE A 237 4.97 13.31 -7.54
CA PHE A 237 3.75 14.10 -7.57
C PHE A 237 4.07 15.59 -7.41
N SER A 238 5.03 15.96 -6.56
CA SER A 238 5.41 17.36 -6.36
C SER A 238 5.98 17.97 -7.65
N GLY A 239 6.81 17.23 -8.40
CA GLY A 239 7.34 17.70 -9.69
C GLY A 239 6.25 17.93 -10.73
N TRP A 240 5.29 17.01 -10.80
CA TRP A 240 4.09 17.18 -11.63
C TRP A 240 3.28 18.43 -11.24
N ASN A 241 2.96 18.59 -9.95
CA ASN A 241 2.20 19.75 -9.45
C ASN A 241 2.94 21.07 -9.71
N GLN A 242 4.25 21.13 -9.43
CA GLN A 242 5.06 22.33 -9.67
C GLN A 242 5.04 22.72 -11.14
N LYS A 243 5.11 21.74 -12.05
CA LYS A 243 5.04 22.04 -13.48
C LYS A 243 3.71 22.67 -13.88
N MET A 244 2.60 22.23 -13.29
CA MET A 244 1.30 22.82 -13.56
C MET A 244 1.22 24.26 -13.03
N LEU A 245 1.89 24.55 -11.90
CA LEU A 245 2.00 25.91 -11.37
C LEU A 245 2.83 26.81 -12.30
N ASP A 246 3.94 26.31 -12.83
CA ASP A 246 4.77 27.05 -13.81
C ASP A 246 3.95 27.41 -15.06
N LEU A 247 3.18 26.46 -15.61
CA LEU A 247 2.30 26.71 -16.75
C LEU A 247 1.23 27.77 -16.47
N ILE A 248 0.66 27.80 -15.26
CA ILE A 248 -0.29 28.84 -14.86
C ILE A 248 0.38 30.21 -14.77
N VAL A 249 1.58 30.28 -14.19
CA VAL A 249 2.35 31.53 -14.09
C VAL A 249 2.66 32.07 -15.47
N ASP A 250 3.00 31.21 -16.42
CA ASP A 250 3.27 31.57 -17.82
C ASP A 250 2.00 31.90 -18.64
N GLY A 251 0.81 31.89 -18.02
CA GLY A 251 -0.47 32.20 -18.68
C GLY A 251 -1.11 31.02 -19.43
N HIS A 252 -0.49 29.84 -19.44
CA HIS A 252 -0.94 28.64 -20.14
C HIS A 252 -1.88 27.77 -19.28
N TRP A 253 -2.94 28.36 -18.71
CA TRP A 253 -3.84 27.68 -17.77
C TRP A 253 -4.54 26.44 -18.37
N VAL A 254 -4.85 26.45 -19.67
CA VAL A 254 -5.41 25.28 -20.37
C VAL A 254 -4.42 24.12 -20.36
N PHE A 255 -3.13 24.38 -20.57
CA PHE A 255 -2.09 23.34 -20.53
C PHE A 255 -1.90 22.79 -19.12
N ALA A 256 -2.04 23.63 -18.09
CA ALA A 256 -2.03 23.15 -16.70
C ALA A 256 -3.21 22.20 -16.43
N LEU A 257 -4.43 22.56 -16.86
CA LEU A 257 -5.61 21.70 -16.71
C LEU A 257 -5.45 20.37 -17.46
N VAL A 258 -5.04 20.43 -18.73
CA VAL A 258 -4.80 19.24 -19.57
C VAL A 258 -3.66 18.39 -18.98
N GLY A 259 -2.62 19.01 -18.44
CA GLY A 259 -1.50 18.31 -17.80
C GLY A 259 -1.93 17.55 -16.54
N PHE A 260 -2.89 18.06 -15.76
CA PHE A 260 -3.49 17.28 -14.66
C PHE A 260 -4.33 16.10 -15.17
N LEU A 261 -5.13 16.29 -16.22
CA LEU A 261 -5.93 15.20 -16.78
C LEU A 261 -5.04 14.10 -17.38
N LEU A 262 -4.06 14.48 -18.19
CA LEU A 262 -3.11 13.54 -18.79
C LEU A 262 -2.28 12.81 -17.74
N GLY A 263 -1.75 13.52 -16.73
CA GLY A 263 -0.97 12.91 -15.66
C GLY A 263 -1.75 11.85 -14.88
N LEU A 264 -3.01 12.16 -14.51
CA LEU A 264 -3.88 11.20 -13.81
C LEU A 264 -4.26 10.01 -14.70
N PHE A 265 -4.81 10.27 -15.88
CA PHE A 265 -5.35 9.20 -16.73
C PHE A 265 -4.25 8.28 -17.29
N LEU A 266 -3.11 8.82 -17.71
CA LEU A 266 -2.02 8.00 -18.23
C LEU A 266 -1.39 7.16 -17.12
N ALA A 267 -1.24 7.68 -15.90
CA ALA A 267 -0.72 6.89 -14.79
C ALA A 267 -1.72 5.81 -14.34
N ALA A 268 -3.01 6.14 -14.23
CA ALA A 268 -4.07 5.18 -13.91
C ALA A 268 -4.22 4.08 -14.98
N TYR A 269 -4.13 4.42 -16.27
CA TYR A 269 -4.10 3.41 -17.32
C TYR A 269 -2.81 2.57 -17.27
N SER A 270 -1.67 3.19 -16.97
CA SER A 270 -0.37 2.49 -16.90
C SER A 270 -0.36 1.39 -15.85
N ILE A 271 -0.92 1.60 -14.65
CA ILE A 271 -1.00 0.54 -13.64
C ILE A 271 -1.91 -0.61 -14.08
N LYS A 272 -3.07 -0.33 -14.67
CA LYS A 272 -3.99 -1.36 -15.20
C LYS A 272 -3.32 -2.19 -16.29
N PHE A 273 -2.62 -1.51 -17.21
CA PHE A 273 -1.84 -2.18 -18.25
C PHE A 273 -0.70 -3.02 -17.65
N GLY A 274 -0.04 -2.52 -16.61
CA GLY A 274 0.95 -3.25 -15.83
C GLY A 274 0.39 -4.55 -15.22
N ILE A 275 -0.75 -4.45 -14.53
CA ILE A 275 -1.42 -5.62 -13.93
C ILE A 275 -1.80 -6.65 -15.01
N GLY A 276 -2.40 -6.20 -16.12
CA GLY A 276 -2.82 -7.09 -17.22
C GLY A 276 -1.64 -7.84 -17.85
N THR A 277 -0.56 -7.12 -18.18
CA THR A 277 0.65 -7.71 -18.77
C THR A 277 1.37 -8.65 -17.79
N ALA A 278 1.45 -8.29 -16.51
CA ALA A 278 2.04 -9.12 -15.47
C ALA A 278 1.26 -10.43 -15.24
N LYS A 279 -0.08 -10.39 -15.22
CA LYS A 279 -0.93 -11.59 -15.11
C LYS A 279 -0.73 -12.52 -16.31
N CYS A 280 -0.66 -11.96 -17.53
CA CYS A 280 -0.36 -12.72 -18.74
C CYS A 280 1.01 -13.41 -18.64
N PHE A 281 2.04 -12.67 -18.23
CA PHE A 281 3.39 -13.20 -18.06
C PHE A 281 3.45 -14.30 -16.99
N LYS A 282 2.79 -14.13 -15.85
CA LYS A 282 2.70 -15.14 -14.77
C LYS A 282 2.01 -16.41 -15.25
N SER A 283 0.95 -16.28 -16.05
CA SER A 283 0.28 -17.43 -16.69
C SER A 283 1.20 -18.15 -17.68
N LEU A 284 1.93 -17.41 -18.51
CA LEU A 284 2.92 -17.96 -19.43
C LEU A 284 4.03 -18.74 -18.70
N LEU A 285 4.58 -18.17 -17.63
CA LEU A 285 5.61 -18.82 -16.82
C LEU A 285 5.10 -20.12 -16.18
N LYS A 286 3.88 -20.13 -15.65
CA LYS A 286 3.24 -21.35 -15.13
C LYS A 286 3.07 -22.42 -16.20
N ARG A 287 2.72 -22.04 -17.43
CA ARG A 287 2.61 -22.97 -18.57
C ARG A 287 3.97 -23.56 -18.96
N LEU A 288 5.03 -22.75 -18.96
CA LEU A 288 6.40 -23.19 -19.26
C LEU A 288 6.97 -24.10 -18.17
N ASN A 289 6.81 -23.74 -16.89
CA ASN A 289 7.30 -24.55 -15.76
C ASN A 289 6.53 -25.87 -15.59
N ARG A 290 5.34 -26.02 -16.18
CA ARG A 290 4.64 -27.33 -16.20
C ARG A 290 5.35 -28.35 -17.11
N ARG A 291 6.31 -27.91 -17.93
CA ARG A 291 7.12 -28.74 -18.83
C ARG A 291 8.49 -29.14 -18.25
N GLU A 292 8.98 -28.48 -17.21
CA GLU A 292 10.26 -28.78 -16.58
C GLU A 292 10.08 -29.28 -15.13
N SER A 293 10.83 -30.32 -14.76
CA SER A 293 10.88 -30.89 -13.41
C SER A 293 11.31 -29.84 -12.38
N LYS A 294 10.65 -29.83 -11.21
CA LYS A 294 10.86 -28.88 -10.10
C LYS A 294 12.32 -28.88 -9.59
N ILE A 295 13.11 -27.90 -10.03
CA ILE A 295 14.28 -27.45 -9.26
C ILE A 295 13.77 -26.43 -8.23
N SER A 296 13.38 -26.95 -7.06
CA SER A 296 13.05 -26.14 -5.88
C SER A 296 14.34 -25.54 -5.31
N SER A 297 14.78 -24.41 -5.85
CA SER A 297 15.79 -23.58 -5.18
C SER A 297 15.09 -22.68 -4.15
N ASN A 298 15.31 -22.95 -2.87
CA ASN A 298 14.87 -22.07 -1.79
C ASN A 298 15.70 -20.78 -1.84
N TRP A 299 15.21 -19.78 -2.58
CA TRP A 299 15.81 -18.46 -2.73
C TRP A 299 15.55 -17.53 -1.54
N ARG A 300 14.75 -17.98 -0.57
CA ARG A 300 14.41 -17.19 0.62
C ARG A 300 15.68 -16.85 1.40
N VAL A 301 15.84 -15.56 1.70
CA VAL A 301 16.92 -15.09 2.57
C VAL A 301 16.45 -15.37 4.00
N ASP A 302 16.64 -16.60 4.50
CA ASP A 302 16.27 -16.96 5.89
C ASP A 302 17.50 -17.12 6.80
N ASN A 303 18.71 -17.13 6.22
CA ASN A 303 19.93 -17.33 6.99
C ASN A 303 20.49 -15.98 7.45
N ARG A 304 20.71 -15.80 8.76
CA ARG A 304 21.32 -14.60 9.37
C ARG A 304 22.61 -14.17 8.66
N LYS A 305 23.44 -15.12 8.22
CA LYS A 305 24.67 -14.82 7.45
C LYS A 305 24.36 -14.19 6.09
N ARG A 306 23.32 -14.65 5.40
CA ARG A 306 22.87 -14.10 4.11
C ARG A 306 22.27 -12.71 4.29
N HIS A 307 21.45 -12.49 5.32
CA HIS A 307 20.95 -11.15 5.66
C HIS A 307 22.10 -10.16 5.93
N LEU A 308 23.06 -10.53 6.78
CA LEU A 308 24.22 -9.68 7.06
C LEU A 308 25.08 -9.43 5.80
N ALA A 309 25.22 -10.42 4.92
CA ALA A 309 25.91 -10.25 3.64
C ALA A 309 25.17 -9.27 2.71
N VAL A 310 23.84 -9.41 2.57
CA VAL A 310 23.02 -8.47 1.78
C VAL A 310 23.12 -7.05 2.36
N MET A 311 23.05 -6.92 3.69
CA MET A 311 23.25 -5.65 4.39
C MET A 311 24.62 -5.04 4.08
N ALA A 312 25.69 -5.81 4.19
CA ALA A 312 27.04 -5.35 3.87
C ALA A 312 27.14 -4.90 2.41
N ILE A 313 26.57 -5.65 1.46
CA ILE A 313 26.52 -5.27 0.04
C ILE A 313 25.78 -3.94 -0.14
N LEU A 314 24.62 -3.76 0.51
CA LEU A 314 23.85 -2.52 0.42
C LEU A 314 24.57 -1.32 1.05
N VAL A 315 25.28 -1.51 2.16
CA VAL A 315 26.13 -0.46 2.75
C VAL A 315 27.25 -0.08 1.79
N LEU A 316 27.92 -1.05 1.17
CA LEU A 316 28.98 -0.78 0.18
C LEU A 316 28.42 -0.07 -1.05
N MET A 317 27.27 -0.50 -1.56
CA MET A 317 26.59 0.16 -2.66
C MET A 317 26.17 1.59 -2.32
N LEU A 318 25.60 1.81 -1.15
CA LEU A 318 25.18 3.14 -0.70
C LEU A 318 26.39 4.07 -0.52
N GLY A 319 27.46 3.57 0.11
CA GLY A 319 28.72 4.29 0.26
C GLY A 319 29.35 4.66 -1.08
N PHE A 320 29.32 3.74 -2.05
CA PHE A 320 29.77 4.01 -3.42
C PHE A 320 28.90 5.08 -4.11
N LEU A 321 27.57 4.93 -4.07
CA LEU A 321 26.64 5.88 -4.68
C LEU A 321 26.79 7.30 -4.10
N TRP A 322 26.90 7.43 -2.77
CA TRP A 322 27.13 8.71 -2.12
C TRP A 322 28.52 9.28 -2.39
N SER A 323 29.57 8.45 -2.42
CA SER A 323 30.93 8.89 -2.76
C SER A 323 31.00 9.44 -4.19
N VAL A 324 30.46 8.70 -5.16
CA VAL A 324 30.38 9.14 -6.56
C VAL A 324 29.55 10.43 -6.67
N SER A 325 28.38 10.48 -6.03
CA SER A 325 27.53 11.68 -6.05
C SER A 325 28.24 12.89 -5.42
N GLY A 326 28.89 12.73 -4.27
CA GLY A 326 29.60 13.82 -3.59
C GLY A 326 30.82 14.32 -4.37
N THR A 327 31.60 13.41 -4.95
CA THR A 327 32.78 13.78 -5.76
C THR A 327 32.38 14.50 -7.04
N LEU A 328 31.36 14.02 -7.75
CA LEU A 328 30.85 14.66 -8.97
C LEU A 328 30.14 15.98 -8.68
N LEU A 329 29.37 16.05 -7.58
CA LEU A 329 28.80 17.30 -7.09
C LEU A 329 29.89 18.33 -6.84
N LYS A 330 30.94 17.99 -6.10
CA LYS A 330 32.06 18.91 -5.82
C LYS A 330 32.71 19.42 -7.11
N LYS A 331 32.88 18.55 -8.11
CA LYS A 331 33.47 18.92 -9.40
C LYS A 331 32.58 19.85 -10.21
N GLU A 332 31.27 19.63 -10.19
CA GLU A 332 30.33 20.33 -11.07
C GLU A 332 29.55 21.47 -10.38
N PHE A 333 29.67 21.64 -9.06
CA PHE A 333 28.88 22.62 -8.29
C PHE A 333 29.00 24.04 -8.85
N ASN A 334 30.22 24.50 -9.09
CA ASN A 334 30.49 25.84 -9.63
C ASN A 334 29.98 26.00 -11.07
N SER A 335 29.73 24.91 -11.79
CA SER A 335 29.14 24.94 -13.13
C SER A 335 27.64 25.22 -13.11
N GLY A 336 26.95 24.94 -11.99
CA GLY A 336 25.48 25.10 -11.85
C GLY A 336 24.69 24.29 -12.89
N SER A 337 25.29 23.23 -13.41
CA SER A 337 24.71 22.40 -14.46
C SER A 337 23.60 21.49 -13.92
N SER A 338 22.75 20.99 -14.83
CA SER A 338 21.74 19.96 -14.50
C SER A 338 22.33 18.70 -13.86
N ARG A 339 23.61 18.39 -14.15
CA ARG A 339 24.32 17.29 -13.52
C ARG A 339 24.66 17.57 -12.05
N ALA A 340 25.09 18.79 -11.71
CA ALA A 340 25.32 19.16 -10.31
C ALA A 340 24.02 19.03 -9.47
N GLN A 341 22.89 19.44 -10.05
CA GLN A 341 21.58 19.28 -9.42
C GLN A 341 21.22 17.80 -9.20
N LEU A 342 21.48 16.94 -10.19
CA LEU A 342 21.32 15.49 -10.07
C LEU A 342 22.16 14.89 -8.94
N TRP A 343 23.45 15.21 -8.88
CA TRP A 343 24.33 14.62 -7.87
C TRP A 343 23.94 15.04 -6.45
N LEU A 344 23.51 16.30 -6.26
CA LEU A 344 22.92 16.74 -5.00
C LEU A 344 21.61 15.99 -4.70
N ALA A 345 20.77 15.79 -5.70
CA ALA A 345 19.53 15.03 -5.55
C ALA A 345 19.77 13.58 -5.11
N CYS A 346 20.80 12.91 -5.64
CA CYS A 346 21.18 11.56 -5.22
C CYS A 346 21.63 11.50 -3.75
N LEU A 347 22.32 12.54 -3.25
CA LEU A 347 22.67 12.62 -1.82
C LEU A 347 21.44 12.80 -0.93
N LEU A 348 20.44 13.55 -1.41
CA LEU A 348 19.23 13.91 -0.66
C LEU A 348 18.04 12.96 -0.89
N ALA A 349 18.20 11.92 -1.72
CA ALA A 349 17.13 10.98 -2.04
C ALA A 349 16.65 10.20 -0.81
N ALA A 350 17.59 9.65 -0.03
CA ALA A 350 17.29 8.74 1.08
C ALA A 350 16.39 9.38 2.17
N PRO A 351 16.67 10.60 2.69
CA PRO A 351 15.79 11.24 3.66
C PRO A 351 14.35 11.42 3.16
N GLY A 352 14.14 11.73 1.88
CA GLY A 352 12.81 11.88 1.30
C GLY A 352 12.01 10.57 1.33
N VAL A 353 12.66 9.47 0.93
CA VAL A 353 12.05 8.13 0.97
C VAL A 353 11.75 7.69 2.41
N TRP A 354 12.66 7.94 3.35
CA TRP A 354 12.46 7.56 4.75
C TRP A 354 11.27 8.27 5.38
N ILE A 355 11.12 9.57 5.14
CA ILE A 355 9.98 10.33 5.65
C ILE A 355 8.69 9.84 4.99
N ARG A 356 8.67 9.60 3.68
CA ARG A 356 7.49 9.04 3.00
C ARG A 356 7.09 7.68 3.57
N TRP A 357 8.05 6.77 3.72
CA TRP A 357 7.80 5.44 4.30
C TRP A 357 7.35 5.54 5.76
N PHE A 358 7.91 6.47 6.53
CA PHE A 358 7.46 6.75 7.89
C PHE A 358 6.01 7.26 7.89
N LEU A 359 5.65 8.21 7.02
CA LEU A 359 4.29 8.73 6.90
C LEU A 359 3.28 7.66 6.47
N ALA A 360 3.69 6.71 5.62
CA ALA A 360 2.85 5.60 5.15
C ALA A 360 2.26 4.73 6.27
N ARG A 361 2.82 4.77 7.49
CA ARG A 361 2.22 4.15 8.69
C ARG A 361 0.79 4.63 8.99
N LEU A 362 0.43 5.82 8.50
CA LEU A 362 -0.87 6.46 8.70
C LEU A 362 -1.93 5.97 7.70
N ASN A 363 -1.55 5.32 6.60
CA ASN A 363 -2.48 4.82 5.60
C ASN A 363 -3.42 3.76 6.21
N GLY A 364 -4.73 3.84 5.99
CA GLY A 364 -5.68 2.86 6.58
C GLY A 364 -5.98 3.03 8.08
N ARG A 365 -5.39 4.04 8.76
CA ARG A 365 -5.65 4.30 10.21
C ARG A 365 -6.86 5.21 10.46
N GLY A 366 -7.18 6.09 9.52
CA GLY A 366 -8.21 7.12 9.70
C GLY A 366 -7.81 8.21 10.70
N LEU A 367 -8.73 9.15 10.97
CA LEU A 367 -8.57 10.24 11.93
C LEU A 367 -9.24 9.93 13.27
N GLY A 368 -8.57 10.37 14.35
CA GLY A 368 -9.09 10.30 15.71
C GLY A 368 -9.11 8.88 16.29
N LYS A 369 -9.58 8.76 17.55
CA LYS A 369 -9.64 7.48 18.27
C LYS A 369 -10.64 6.48 17.65
N THR A 370 -11.62 6.98 16.91
CA THR A 370 -12.65 6.19 16.22
C THR A 370 -12.25 5.78 14.81
N GLY A 371 -11.10 6.27 14.30
CA GLY A 371 -10.64 5.95 12.94
C GLY A 371 -11.61 6.41 11.85
N HIS A 372 -12.09 7.64 11.89
CA HIS A 372 -12.96 8.14 10.81
C HIS A 372 -12.17 8.23 9.49
N LEU A 373 -12.79 7.99 8.33
CA LEU A 373 -12.12 8.14 7.03
C LEU A 373 -10.94 7.17 6.79
N ARG A 374 -10.97 5.93 7.32
CA ARG A 374 -9.89 4.93 7.13
C ARG A 374 -9.56 4.65 5.67
N TRP A 375 -10.54 4.80 4.79
CA TRP A 375 -10.37 4.63 3.34
C TRP A 375 -9.39 5.64 2.73
N VAL A 376 -9.08 6.77 3.39
CA VAL A 376 -8.10 7.74 2.89
C VAL A 376 -6.68 7.35 3.31
N PRO A 377 -5.75 7.21 2.35
CA PRO A 377 -4.33 7.02 2.62
C PRO A 377 -3.66 8.33 3.08
N PHE A 378 -3.83 8.67 4.36
CA PHE A 378 -3.32 9.94 4.91
C PHE A 378 -1.81 10.10 4.83
N GLY A 379 -1.04 9.03 4.96
CA GLY A 379 0.41 9.06 4.81
C GLY A 379 0.84 9.54 3.43
N THR A 380 0.27 8.93 2.39
CA THR A 380 0.55 9.30 0.99
C THR A 380 0.03 10.70 0.67
N LEU A 381 -1.17 11.05 1.13
CA LEU A 381 -1.75 12.39 0.98
C LEU A 381 -0.86 13.48 1.61
N ILE A 382 -0.45 13.31 2.87
CA ILE A 382 0.39 14.26 3.60
C ILE A 382 1.75 14.39 2.90
N ALA A 383 2.36 13.27 2.48
CA ALA A 383 3.63 13.28 1.79
C ALA A 383 3.56 14.07 0.46
N ASN A 384 2.54 13.83 -0.36
CA ASN A 384 2.34 14.52 -1.63
C ASN A 384 2.06 16.02 -1.45
N VAL A 385 1.12 16.38 -0.57
CA VAL A 385 0.74 17.79 -0.34
C VAL A 385 1.90 18.58 0.29
N SER A 386 2.57 18.03 1.31
CA SER A 386 3.69 18.71 1.97
C SER A 386 4.88 18.90 1.01
N ALA A 387 5.24 17.87 0.24
CA ALA A 387 6.30 17.97 -0.75
C ALA A 387 5.97 19.02 -1.82
N ALA A 388 4.73 19.07 -2.30
CA ALA A 388 4.27 20.08 -3.27
C ALA A 388 4.36 21.50 -2.70
N CYS A 389 3.96 21.72 -1.45
CA CYS A 389 4.05 23.02 -0.78
C CYS A 389 5.50 23.49 -0.60
N ILE A 390 6.39 22.60 -0.11
CA ILE A 390 7.82 22.94 0.06
C ILE A 390 8.48 23.16 -1.31
N MET A 391 8.08 22.39 -2.33
CA MET A 391 8.59 22.56 -3.70
C MET A 391 8.21 23.93 -4.27
N ALA A 392 6.96 24.35 -4.08
CA ALA A 392 6.48 25.68 -4.45
C ALA A 392 7.25 26.79 -3.70
N ALA A 393 7.47 26.65 -2.38
CA ALA A 393 8.23 27.62 -1.61
C ALA A 393 9.68 27.77 -2.10
N LEU A 394 10.34 26.65 -2.42
CA LEU A 394 11.69 26.68 -3.01
C LEU A 394 11.68 27.26 -4.43
N ALA A 395 10.62 27.07 -5.21
CA ALA A 395 10.48 27.70 -6.53
C ALA A 395 10.36 29.22 -6.41
N THR A 396 9.60 29.72 -5.42
CA THR A 396 9.52 31.15 -5.09
C THR A 396 10.89 31.70 -4.67
N LEU A 397 11.60 30.98 -3.79
CA LEU A 397 12.93 31.40 -3.33
C LEU A 397 13.94 31.49 -4.49
N LYS A 398 13.90 30.54 -5.44
CA LYS A 398 14.72 30.57 -6.65
C LYS A 398 14.46 31.83 -7.48
N LYS A 399 13.19 32.20 -7.62
CA LYS A 399 12.71 33.41 -8.29
C LYS A 399 12.92 34.71 -7.51
N GLU A 400 13.32 34.68 -6.24
CA GLU A 400 13.62 35.89 -5.47
C GLU A 400 15.13 36.15 -5.40
N VAL A 401 15.90 35.10 -5.12
CA VAL A 401 17.35 35.21 -4.88
C VAL A 401 18.14 35.26 -6.19
N HIS A 402 17.67 34.57 -7.24
CA HIS A 402 18.28 34.49 -8.57
C HIS A 402 19.79 34.16 -8.62
N THR A 403 20.35 33.55 -7.58
CA THR A 403 21.77 33.14 -7.60
C THR A 403 21.95 31.71 -8.10
N LYS A 404 23.06 31.47 -8.81
CA LYS A 404 23.44 30.15 -9.32
C LYS A 404 23.51 29.07 -8.23
N ASN A 405 24.05 29.44 -7.06
CA ASN A 405 24.19 28.52 -5.93
C ASN A 405 22.82 28.17 -5.33
N CYS A 406 21.96 29.18 -5.11
CA CYS A 406 20.59 28.96 -4.64
C CYS A 406 19.80 28.08 -5.62
N ASN A 407 19.92 28.33 -6.93
CA ASN A 407 19.28 27.52 -7.95
C ASN A 407 19.75 26.07 -7.95
N THR A 408 21.06 25.84 -7.80
CA THR A 408 21.62 24.48 -7.75
C THR A 408 21.16 23.73 -6.52
N ILE A 409 21.23 24.37 -5.35
CA ILE A 409 20.82 23.78 -4.06
C ILE A 409 19.32 23.49 -4.06
N SER A 410 18.50 24.50 -4.38
CA SER A 410 17.05 24.38 -4.37
C SER A 410 16.57 23.34 -5.38
N THR A 411 17.13 23.31 -6.59
CA THR A 411 16.76 22.31 -7.60
C THR A 411 17.21 20.90 -7.19
N GLY A 412 18.37 20.75 -6.54
CA GLY A 412 18.79 19.45 -5.99
C GLY A 412 17.88 18.96 -4.86
N ILE A 413 17.42 19.85 -3.96
CA ILE A 413 16.44 19.52 -2.92
C ILE A 413 15.08 19.16 -3.54
N GLN A 414 14.61 19.97 -4.50
CA GLN A 414 13.35 19.72 -5.22
C GLN A 414 13.39 18.37 -5.96
N PHE A 415 14.46 18.11 -6.72
CA PHE A 415 14.58 16.92 -7.52
C PHE A 415 14.83 15.66 -6.67
N GLY A 416 15.69 15.72 -5.66
CA GLY A 416 16.04 14.58 -4.81
C GLY A 416 15.07 14.39 -3.65
N PHE A 417 15.16 15.25 -2.64
CA PHE A 417 14.40 15.10 -1.40
C PHE A 417 12.89 15.14 -1.62
N LEU A 418 12.36 16.22 -2.21
CA LEU A 418 10.91 16.40 -2.39
C LEU A 418 10.35 15.47 -3.47
N GLY A 419 11.15 15.23 -4.52
CA GLY A 419 10.85 14.23 -5.54
C GLY A 419 10.67 12.83 -4.97
N CYS A 420 11.51 12.42 -4.01
CA CYS A 420 11.42 11.13 -3.33
C CYS A 420 10.39 11.08 -2.19
N LEU A 421 10.10 12.23 -1.57
CA LEU A 421 9.07 12.37 -0.53
C LEU A 421 7.66 12.23 -1.11
N SER A 422 7.42 12.74 -2.31
CA SER A 422 6.16 12.55 -3.03
C SER A 422 6.20 11.34 -3.95
N THR A 423 5.05 10.86 -4.39
CA THR A 423 4.96 9.71 -5.30
C THR A 423 3.65 9.70 -6.08
N VAL A 424 3.71 9.25 -7.33
CA VAL A 424 2.53 8.94 -8.15
C VAL A 424 2.26 7.44 -8.18
N SER A 425 3.28 6.58 -8.15
CA SER A 425 3.08 5.12 -8.22
C SER A 425 2.27 4.58 -7.04
N THR A 426 2.57 4.99 -5.80
CA THR A 426 1.79 4.59 -4.62
C THR A 426 0.40 5.22 -4.64
N PHE A 427 0.29 6.51 -4.97
CA PHE A 427 -0.98 7.23 -5.09
C PHE A 427 -1.92 6.55 -6.11
N ILE A 428 -1.39 6.11 -7.24
CA ILE A 428 -2.16 5.42 -8.29
C ILE A 428 -2.49 3.97 -7.92
N ALA A 429 -1.64 3.29 -7.16
CA ALA A 429 -1.96 1.97 -6.61
C ALA A 429 -3.15 2.04 -5.64
N GLU A 430 -3.15 3.03 -4.74
CA GLU A 430 -4.27 3.30 -3.83
C GLU A 430 -5.53 3.70 -4.60
N TYR A 431 -5.40 4.59 -5.59
CA TYR A 431 -6.50 4.99 -6.48
C TYR A 431 -7.10 3.77 -7.21
N ASN A 432 -6.28 2.90 -7.79
CA ASN A 432 -6.75 1.72 -8.52
C ASN A 432 -7.45 0.74 -7.57
N ALA A 433 -6.94 0.57 -6.35
CA ALA A 433 -7.60 -0.27 -5.34
C ALA A 433 -8.97 0.28 -4.93
N MET A 434 -9.13 1.60 -4.82
CA MET A 434 -10.44 2.23 -4.59
C MET A 434 -11.35 2.16 -5.82
N GLU A 435 -10.80 2.20 -7.03
CA GLU A 435 -11.58 2.12 -8.27
C GLU A 435 -12.11 0.69 -8.50
N GLU A 436 -11.36 -0.33 -8.08
CA GLU A 436 -11.77 -1.74 -8.12
C GLU A 436 -12.71 -2.10 -6.94
N SER A 437 -12.93 -1.20 -5.99
CA SER A 437 -13.80 -1.43 -4.84
C SER A 437 -15.27 -1.17 -5.14
N ASN A 438 -16.15 -1.57 -4.20
CA ASN A 438 -17.59 -1.30 -4.28
C ASN A 438 -17.91 0.21 -4.29
N LYS A 439 -16.99 1.06 -3.82
CA LYS A 439 -17.17 2.51 -3.64
C LYS A 439 -16.21 3.31 -4.50
N THR A 440 -16.33 3.12 -5.82
CA THR A 440 -15.48 3.75 -6.85
C THR A 440 -15.35 5.29 -6.73
N TRP A 441 -16.38 5.97 -6.22
CA TRP A 441 -16.35 7.42 -5.98
C TRP A 441 -15.19 7.86 -5.06
N ARG A 442 -14.74 6.98 -4.15
CA ARG A 442 -13.60 7.23 -3.24
C ARG A 442 -12.32 7.51 -4.02
N ALA A 443 -12.09 6.80 -5.12
CA ALA A 443 -10.90 6.99 -5.97
C ALA A 443 -10.86 8.42 -6.53
N TYR A 444 -11.98 8.87 -7.13
CA TYR A 444 -12.09 10.20 -7.70
C TYR A 444 -12.03 11.30 -6.64
N ALA A 445 -12.68 11.10 -5.49
CA ALA A 445 -12.61 12.04 -4.37
C ALA A 445 -11.17 12.17 -3.84
N TYR A 446 -10.47 11.06 -3.64
CA TYR A 446 -9.08 11.04 -3.19
C TYR A 446 -8.15 11.76 -4.17
N ALA A 447 -8.29 11.48 -5.47
CA ALA A 447 -7.51 12.15 -6.50
C ALA A 447 -7.78 13.67 -6.54
N LEU A 448 -9.05 14.06 -6.50
CA LEU A 448 -9.45 15.46 -6.53
C LEU A 448 -8.95 16.22 -5.29
N ILE A 449 -9.09 15.65 -4.09
CA ILE A 449 -8.58 16.25 -2.85
C ILE A 449 -7.06 16.45 -2.93
N THR A 450 -6.32 15.42 -3.35
CA THR A 450 -4.85 15.47 -3.45
C THR A 450 -4.40 16.55 -4.43
N ILE A 451 -5.01 16.62 -5.61
CA ILE A 451 -4.69 17.60 -6.65
C ILE A 451 -5.10 19.02 -6.24
N LEU A 452 -6.36 19.24 -5.86
CA LEU A 452 -6.86 20.58 -5.54
C LEU A 452 -6.17 21.18 -4.31
N MET A 453 -5.90 20.37 -3.28
CA MET A 453 -5.21 20.86 -2.08
C MET A 453 -3.76 21.26 -2.40
N SER A 454 -3.03 20.41 -3.13
CA SER A 454 -1.64 20.69 -3.51
C SER A 454 -1.53 21.89 -4.45
N PHE A 455 -2.43 21.97 -5.42
CA PHE A 455 -2.43 23.02 -6.41
C PHE A 455 -2.90 24.36 -5.84
N GLY A 456 -3.98 24.37 -5.05
CA GLY A 456 -4.49 25.57 -4.39
C GLY A 456 -3.46 26.18 -3.43
N LEU A 457 -2.82 25.36 -2.60
CA LEU A 457 -1.72 25.82 -1.74
C LEU A 457 -0.51 26.29 -2.56
N GLY A 458 -0.19 25.57 -3.65
CA GLY A 458 0.86 25.96 -4.59
C GLY A 458 0.62 27.34 -5.22
N ILE A 459 -0.62 27.66 -5.61
CA ILE A 459 -0.98 28.98 -6.14
C ILE A 459 -0.70 30.07 -5.08
N LEU A 460 -1.07 29.83 -3.83
CA LEU A 460 -0.85 30.79 -2.74
C LEU A 460 0.64 30.98 -2.44
N ILE A 461 1.43 29.91 -2.47
CA ILE A 461 2.86 29.92 -2.08
C ILE A 461 3.78 30.38 -3.23
N TYR A 462 3.41 30.10 -4.48
CA TYR A 462 4.24 30.37 -5.66
C TYR A 462 3.62 31.35 -6.63
N SER A 463 2.46 31.03 -7.20
CA SER A 463 1.87 31.86 -8.27
C SER A 463 1.54 33.28 -7.80
N VAL A 464 0.93 33.44 -6.62
CA VAL A 464 0.57 34.75 -6.07
C VAL A 464 1.81 35.62 -5.81
N PRO A 465 2.87 35.15 -5.12
CA PRO A 465 4.11 35.92 -5.00
C PRO A 465 4.73 36.30 -6.33
N VAL A 466 4.76 35.38 -7.30
CA VAL A 466 5.32 35.65 -8.64
C VAL A 466 4.55 36.76 -9.36
N TRP A 467 3.22 36.71 -9.35
CA TRP A 467 2.38 37.73 -9.97
C TRP A 467 2.44 39.08 -9.25
N THR A 468 2.44 39.08 -7.92
CA THR A 468 2.36 40.32 -7.13
C THR A 468 3.68 41.06 -7.02
N LYS A 469 4.81 40.34 -6.97
CA LYS A 469 6.15 40.94 -6.88
C LYS A 469 6.84 41.10 -8.23
N GLY A 470 6.24 40.58 -9.31
CA GLY A 470 6.82 40.65 -10.65
C GLY A 470 8.14 39.89 -10.77
N TYR A 471 8.21 38.70 -10.18
CA TYR A 471 9.38 37.85 -10.32
C TYR A 471 9.41 37.25 -11.73
N ASP A 472 10.25 37.80 -12.61
CA ASP A 472 10.49 37.28 -13.96
C ASP A 472 11.10 35.86 -13.93
#